data_AF-A0A814FU08-F1
#
_entry.id   AF-A0A814FU08-F1
#
_cell.length_a   1.000
_cell.length_b   1.000
_cell.length_c   1.000
_cell.angle_alpha   90.00
_cell.angle_beta   90.00
_cell.angle_gamma   90.00
#
_symmetry.space_group_name_H-M   'P 1'
#
loop_
_entity.id
_entity.type
_entity.pdbx_description
1 polymer ?
#
loop_
_entity_poly.entity_id
_entity_poly.type
_entity_poly.pdbx_seq_one_letter_code
_entity_poly.pdbx_strand_id
1 'polypeptide(L)'
;MTKNKKLSEVELNDKYKYTKSGKLFVLFDTGADDPNRIIILGTEDNIRLLNSEIIWFIDGTFEVSPQPFKQLFSVNVNKNNRKIIFSVIMKLL
;
A
#
# COMPACT_ATOMS: atom_id res chain seq x y z
N MET A 1 2.03 -16.06 -22.54
CA MET A 1 0.95 -16.27 -21.56
C MET A 1 1.54 -16.14 -20.17
N THR A 2 1.35 -15.00 -19.51
CA THR A 2 1.88 -14.77 -18.16
C THR A 2 1.06 -15.61 -17.17
N LYS A 3 1.70 -16.51 -16.40
CA LYS A 3 1.01 -17.29 -15.36
C LYS A 3 0.33 -16.31 -14.39
N ASN A 4 -0.99 -16.46 -14.19
CA ASN A 4 -1.70 -15.76 -13.13
C ASN A 4 -1.23 -16.31 -11.79
N LYS A 5 -0.40 -15.53 -11.09
CA LYS A 5 0.12 -15.84 -9.75
C LYS A 5 -1.03 -15.77 -8.73
N LYS A 6 -1.05 -16.64 -7.70
CA LYS A 6 -2.06 -16.57 -6.61
C LYS A 6 -1.61 -15.62 -5.49
N LEU A 7 -2.55 -15.07 -4.71
CA LEU A 7 -2.23 -14.20 -3.56
C LEU A 7 -1.31 -14.88 -2.54
N SER A 8 -1.54 -16.17 -2.30
CA SER A 8 -0.74 -16.99 -1.39
C SER A 8 0.71 -17.18 -1.84
N GLU A 9 1.00 -17.00 -3.13
CA GLU A 9 2.35 -17.14 -3.70
C GLU A 9 3.11 -15.80 -3.70
N VAL A 10 2.46 -14.69 -3.30
CA VAL A 10 3.10 -13.38 -3.24
C VAL A 10 4.00 -13.31 -2.02
N GLU A 11 5.31 -13.35 -2.25
CA GLU A 11 6.31 -13.14 -1.22
C GLU A 11 6.87 -11.71 -1.30
N LEU A 12 6.84 -10.99 -0.18
CA LEU A 12 7.48 -9.70 -0.05
C LEU A 12 8.95 -9.91 0.32
N ASN A 13 9.85 -9.59 -0.60
CA ASN A 13 11.29 -9.64 -0.33
C ASN A 13 11.64 -8.63 0.78
N ASP A 14 12.44 -9.07 1.75
CA ASP A 14 12.84 -8.25 2.91
C ASP A 14 13.47 -6.91 2.52
N LYS A 15 14.16 -6.84 1.37
CA LYS A 15 14.74 -5.58 0.88
C LYS A 15 13.71 -4.48 0.58
N TYR A 16 12.45 -4.84 0.38
CA TYR A 16 11.35 -3.91 0.12
C TYR A 16 10.51 -3.62 1.37
N LYS A 17 10.78 -4.31 2.49
CA LYS A 17 10.14 -4.00 3.77
C LYS A 17 10.61 -2.66 4.35
N TYR A 18 11.72 -2.12 3.85
CA TYR A 18 12.30 -0.87 4.32
C TYR A 18 12.50 0.12 3.17
N THR A 19 12.36 1.41 3.47
CA THR A 19 12.75 2.51 2.58
C THR A 19 14.26 2.54 2.39
N LYS A 20 14.75 3.28 1.38
CA LYS A 20 16.19 3.55 1.20
C LYS A 20 16.85 4.21 2.42
N SER A 21 16.06 4.86 3.27
CA SER A 21 16.51 5.48 4.53
C SER A 21 16.44 4.56 5.75
N GLY A 22 16.08 3.27 5.57
CA GLY A 22 16.01 2.29 6.65
C GLY A 22 14.71 2.30 7.47
N LYS A 23 13.75 3.18 7.16
CA LYS A 23 12.42 3.17 7.81
C LYS A 23 11.57 2.00 7.33
N LEU A 24 10.81 1.36 8.23
CA LEU A 24 9.83 0.34 7.87
C LEU A 24 8.80 0.91 6.88
N PHE A 25 8.55 0.16 5.81
CA PHE A 25 7.68 0.55 4.70
C PHE A 25 6.47 -0.39 4.52
N VAL A 26 6.58 -1.65 4.94
CA VAL A 26 5.42 -2.56 5.01
C VAL A 26 4.87 -2.46 6.43
N LEU A 27 3.81 -1.69 6.62
CA LEU A 27 3.23 -1.44 7.95
C LEU A 27 2.34 -2.59 8.41
N PHE A 28 1.66 -3.23 7.46
CA PHE A 28 0.73 -4.32 7.75
C PHE A 28 0.58 -5.24 6.54
N ASP A 29 0.39 -6.53 6.82
CA ASP A 29 0.09 -7.58 5.84
C ASP A 29 -0.78 -8.61 6.54
N THR A 30 -2.01 -8.85 6.07
CA THR A 30 -2.89 -9.86 6.67
C THR A 30 -2.41 -11.29 6.43
N GLY A 31 -1.47 -11.50 5.51
CA GLY A 31 -0.79 -12.78 5.30
C GLY A 31 -1.26 -13.55 4.06
N ALA A 32 -0.46 -14.52 3.65
CA ALA A 32 -0.65 -15.31 2.44
C ALA A 32 -1.91 -16.21 2.47
N ASP A 33 -2.36 -16.56 3.67
CA ASP A 33 -3.54 -17.42 3.88
C ASP A 33 -4.86 -16.63 3.86
N ASP A 34 -4.79 -15.30 3.85
CA ASP A 34 -5.98 -14.46 3.71
C ASP A 34 -6.41 -14.40 2.23
N PRO A 35 -7.60 -14.94 1.86
CA PRO A 35 -8.10 -14.86 0.50
C PRO A 35 -8.35 -13.42 0.03
N ASN A 36 -8.46 -12.47 0.98
CA ASN A 36 -8.63 -11.05 0.73
C ASN A 36 -7.39 -10.25 1.14
N ARG A 37 -6.20 -10.87 1.10
CA ARG A 37 -4.95 -10.31 1.61
C ARG A 37 -4.80 -8.81 1.36
N ILE A 38 -4.63 -8.07 2.45
CA ILE A 38 -4.41 -6.63 2.44
C ILE A 38 -2.98 -6.35 2.84
N ILE A 39 -2.29 -5.55 2.02
CA ILE A 39 -0.96 -5.03 2.35
C ILE A 39 -1.07 -3.51 2.44
N ILE A 40 -0.61 -2.96 3.57
CA ILE A 40 -0.51 -1.52 3.80
C ILE A 40 0.95 -1.12 3.70
N LEU A 41 1.25 -0.33 2.67
CA LEU A 41 2.58 0.22 2.44
C LEU A 41 2.61 1.70 2.81
N GLY A 42 3.59 2.09 3.61
CA GLY A 42 3.78 3.45 4.11
C GLY A 42 4.81 3.46 5.24
N THR A 43 5.10 4.63 5.78
CA THR A 43 5.95 4.80 6.96
C THR A 43 5.12 5.29 8.13
N GLU A 44 5.62 5.15 9.35
CA GLU A 44 4.96 5.71 10.54
C GLU A 44 4.73 7.23 10.41
N ASP A 45 5.66 7.96 9.77
CA ASP A 45 5.50 9.39 9.50
C ASP A 45 4.31 9.66 8.56
N ASN A 46 4.02 8.75 7.61
CA ASN A 46 2.84 8.88 6.76
C ASN A 46 1.55 8.71 7.58
N ILE A 47 1.51 7.77 8.52
CA ILE A 47 0.36 7.57 9.41
C ILE A 47 0.17 8.77 10.33
N ARG A 48 1.24 9.27 10.95
CA ARG A 48 1.20 10.48 11.78
C ARG A 48 0.71 11.68 11.00
N LEU A 49 1.16 11.82 9.75
CA LEU A 49 0.71 12.86 8.85
C LEU A 49 -0.79 12.72 8.54
N LEU A 50 -1.25 11.54 8.15
CA LEU A 50 -2.68 11.27 7.93
C LEU A 50 -3.51 11.63 9.17
N ASN A 51 -3.07 11.19 10.35
CA ASN A 51 -3.75 11.50 11.61
C ASN A 51 -3.75 13.00 11.97
N SER A 52 -2.80 13.78 11.44
CA SER A 52 -2.72 15.23 11.71
C SER A 52 -3.60 16.08 10.80
N GLU A 53 -4.14 15.51 9.72
CA GLU A 53 -4.88 16.25 8.69
C GLU A 53 -6.36 15.85 8.70
N ILE A 54 -7.25 16.85 8.55
CA ILE A 54 -8.70 16.66 8.62
C ILE A 54 -9.26 16.00 7.34
N ILE A 55 -8.63 16.27 6.19
CA ILE A 55 -9.12 15.85 4.87
C ILE A 55 -8.13 14.89 4.23
N TRP A 56 -8.61 13.69 3.87
CA TRP A 56 -7.86 12.69 3.12
C TRP A 56 -8.41 12.59 1.70
N PHE A 57 -7.50 12.47 0.74
CA PHE A 57 -7.83 12.21 -0.66
C PHE A 57 -7.41 10.79 -1.01
N ILE A 58 -8.36 9.98 -1.41
CA ILE A 58 -8.16 8.57 -1.75
C ILE A 58 -8.46 8.39 -3.23
N ASP A 59 -7.51 7.85 -3.97
CA ASP A 59 -7.68 7.49 -5.37
C ASP A 59 -7.47 5.99 -5.54
N GLY A 60 -8.39 5.32 -6.23
CA GLY A 60 -8.39 3.88 -6.44
C GLY A 60 -8.16 3.56 -7.90
N THR A 61 -7.14 2.77 -8.20
CA THR A 61 -6.81 2.36 -9.57
C THR A 61 -6.88 0.84 -9.71
N PHE A 62 -7.72 0.36 -10.62
CA PHE A 62 -7.91 -1.07 -10.89
C PHE A 62 -6.97 -1.57 -11.99
N GLU A 63 -6.82 -0.79 -13.07
CA GLU A 63 -6.08 -1.22 -14.27
C GLU A 63 -4.57 -1.41 -14.03
N VAL A 64 -3.98 -0.62 -13.13
CA VAL A 64 -2.54 -0.66 -12.83
C VAL A 64 -2.20 -1.56 -11.64
N SER A 65 -3.20 -2.23 -11.05
CA SER A 65 -2.98 -3.08 -9.89
C SER A 65 -2.14 -4.31 -10.29
N PRO A 66 -1.01 -4.58 -9.60
CA PRO A 66 -0.20 -5.75 -9.90
C PRO A 66 -0.97 -7.03 -9.58
N GLN A 67 -1.17 -7.89 -10.59
CA GLN A 67 -1.75 -9.21 -10.34
C GLN A 67 -0.90 -9.96 -9.30
N PRO A 68 -1.52 -10.68 -8.35
CA PRO A 68 -2.95 -11.01 -8.24
C PRO A 68 -3.88 -9.95 -7.65
N PHE A 69 -3.37 -8.84 -7.14
CA PHE A 69 -4.21 -7.83 -6.49
C PHE A 69 -5.10 -7.15 -7.53
N LYS A 70 -6.35 -6.86 -7.14
CA LYS A 70 -7.35 -6.28 -8.03
C LYS A 70 -7.46 -4.77 -7.90
N GLN A 71 -7.05 -4.21 -6.77
CA GLN A 71 -7.15 -2.80 -6.52
C GLN A 71 -5.92 -2.25 -5.81
N LEU A 72 -5.50 -1.08 -6.26
CA LEU A 72 -4.44 -0.27 -5.67
C LEU A 72 -5.03 1.08 -5.26
N PHE A 73 -5.07 1.38 -3.97
CA PHE A 73 -5.45 2.71 -3.50
C PHE A 73 -4.21 3.54 -3.18
N SER A 74 -4.26 4.83 -3.47
CA SER A 74 -3.33 5.82 -2.94
C SER A 74 -4.05 6.77 -1.99
N VAL A 75 -3.53 6.91 -0.78
CA VAL A 75 -4.02 7.89 0.20
C VAL A 75 -3.08 9.09 0.23
N ASN A 76 -3.66 10.28 0.23
CA ASN A 76 -2.94 11.55 0.13
C ASN A 76 -3.50 12.56 1.10
N VAL A 77 -2.65 13.47 1.56
CA VAL A 77 -3.07 14.68 2.25
C VAL A 77 -2.45 15.91 1.60
N ASN A 78 -3.08 17.06 1.81
CA ASN A 78 -2.52 18.34 1.42
C ASN A 78 -2.05 19.06 2.67
N LYS A 79 -0.72 19.24 2.82
CA LYS A 79 -0.12 19.98 3.93
C LYS A 79 0.69 21.14 3.37
N ASN A 80 0.38 22.37 3.78
CA ASN A 80 1.11 23.58 3.37
C ASN A 80 1.23 23.72 1.83
N ASN A 81 0.15 23.49 1.09
CA ASN A 81 0.11 23.46 -0.38
C ASN A 81 1.06 22.44 -1.04
N ARG A 82 1.52 21.42 -0.32
CA ARG A 82 2.24 20.28 -0.87
C ARG A 82 1.36 19.04 -0.81
N LYS A 83 1.17 18.39 -1.96
CA LYS A 83 0.56 17.07 -2.03
C LYS A 83 1.58 16.07 -1.50
N ILE A 84 1.30 15.49 -0.33
CA ILE A 84 2.08 14.37 0.18
C ILE A 84 1.25 13.12 -0.10
N ILE A 85 1.62 12.46 -1.19
CA ILE A 85 1.13 11.13 -1.57
C ILE A 85 1.80 10.14 -0.63
N PHE A 86 1.12 9.27 0.11
CA PHE A 86 1.66 7.99 0.58
C PHE A 86 0.64 7.23 1.44
N SER A 87 -0.01 6.23 0.84
CA SER A 87 -0.14 4.88 1.37
C SER A 87 -0.75 4.03 0.27
N VAL A 88 -0.12 2.90 -0.05
CA VAL A 88 -0.66 1.93 -1.00
C VAL A 88 -1.45 0.90 -0.21
N ILE A 89 -2.78 0.87 -0.40
CA ILE A 89 -3.62 -0.23 0.09
C ILE A 89 -3.90 -1.13 -1.09
N MET A 90 -3.38 -2.35 -1.03
CA MET A 90 -3.69 -3.38 -2.01
C MET A 90 -4.86 -4.20 -1.46
N LYS A 91 -6.02 -4.17 -2.14
CA LYS A 91 -7.26 -4.83 -1.67
C LYS A 91 -7.86 -5.70 -2.80
N LEU A 92 -8.39 -6.86 -2.43
CA LEU A 92 -9.31 -7.65 -3.23
C LEU A 92 -10.75 -7.26 -2.82
N LEU A 93 -11.63 -7.00 -3.79
CA LEU A 93 -13.08 -7.15 -3.61
C LEU A 93 -13.49 -8.46 -4.25
#